data_AF-A0A528FV03-F1
#
_entry.id   AF-A0A528FV03-F1
#
_cell.length_a   1.000
_cell.length_b   1.000
_cell.length_c   1.000
_cell.angle_alpha   90.00
_cell.angle_beta   90.00
_cell.angle_gamma   90.00
#
_symmetry.space_group_name_H-M   'P 1'
#
loop_
_entity.id
_entity.type
_entity.pdbx_description
1 polymer ?
#
loop_
_entity_poly.entity_id
_entity_poly.type
_entity_poly.pdbx_seq_one_letter_code
_entity_poly.pdbx_strand_id
1 'polypeptide(L)'
;MKLILTGILAGLLAATAAHADEMVFTSWGGTTQEAQTKSWAAPFEASYGIKVLQDGPTDYGKLKAMVEGGSVAWDVVDVEMDFAIKAAKDGLLEPIDFNVVPKADLDPRFTT
;
A
#
# COMPACT_ATOMS: atom_id res chain seq x y z
N MET A 1 -41.90 -47.28 -11.81
CA MET A 1 -40.55 -47.59 -11.28
C MET A 1 -39.52 -47.09 -12.30
N LYS A 2 -38.56 -46.29 -11.82
CA LYS A 2 -37.36 -45.74 -12.47
C LYS A 2 -37.53 -44.61 -13.50
N LEU A 3 -37.38 -43.40 -12.95
CA LEU A 3 -36.90 -42.19 -13.63
C LEU A 3 -35.48 -42.41 -14.15
N ILE A 4 -35.13 -41.79 -15.29
CA ILE A 4 -33.76 -41.41 -15.59
C ILE A 4 -33.81 -39.93 -16.00
N LEU A 5 -33.37 -39.07 -15.07
CA LEU A 5 -33.23 -37.64 -15.25
C LEU A 5 -32.08 -37.35 -16.23
N THR A 6 -32.40 -36.56 -17.25
CA THR A 6 -31.47 -35.71 -17.99
C THR A 6 -30.87 -34.69 -17.03
N GLY A 7 -29.55 -34.65 -16.90
CA GLY A 7 -28.86 -33.66 -16.08
C GLY A 7 -27.46 -33.44 -16.60
N ILE A 8 -27.33 -32.56 -17.61
CA ILE A 8 -26.04 -32.00 -18.00
C ILE A 8 -25.55 -31.17 -16.82
N LEU A 9 -24.55 -31.67 -16.13
CA LEU A 9 -23.83 -30.96 -15.08
C LEU A 9 -23.03 -29.84 -15.74
N ALA A 10 -23.66 -28.68 -15.92
CA ALA A 10 -22.97 -27.44 -16.28
C ALA A 10 -22.05 -27.09 -15.11
N GLY A 11 -20.76 -27.37 -15.28
CA GLY A 11 -19.73 -26.93 -14.35
C GLY A 11 -19.75 -25.41 -14.24
N LEU A 12 -20.25 -24.91 -13.13
CA LEU A 12 -19.94 -23.55 -12.68
C LEU A 12 -18.43 -23.51 -12.41
N LEU A 13 -17.68 -23.09 -13.42
CA LEU A 13 -16.41 -22.39 -13.17
C LEU A 13 -16.77 -21.11 -12.41
N ALA A 14 -16.75 -21.20 -11.08
CA ALA A 14 -16.63 -20.03 -10.24
C ALA A 14 -15.25 -19.42 -10.57
N ALA A 15 -15.23 -18.53 -11.55
CA ALA A 15 -14.11 -17.62 -11.72
C ALA A 15 -14.05 -16.79 -10.43
N THR A 16 -13.13 -17.16 -9.54
CA THR A 16 -12.68 -16.26 -8.49
C THR A 16 -12.15 -15.04 -9.23
N ALA A 17 -12.88 -13.91 -9.17
CA ALA A 17 -12.32 -12.65 -9.60
C ALA A 17 -11.05 -12.45 -8.78
N ALA A 18 -9.90 -12.51 -9.44
CA ALA A 18 -8.65 -12.09 -8.82
C ALA A 18 -8.85 -10.62 -8.44
N HIS A 19 -8.93 -10.33 -7.14
CA HIS A 19 -8.80 -8.96 -6.69
C HIS A 19 -7.42 -8.50 -7.12
N ALA A 20 -7.36 -7.43 -7.92
CA ALA A 20 -6.10 -6.77 -8.17
C ALA A 20 -5.59 -6.24 -6.82
N ASP A 21 -4.33 -6.52 -6.49
CA ASP A 21 -3.72 -5.96 -5.30
C ASP A 21 -3.59 -4.44 -5.49
N GLU A 22 -4.04 -3.68 -4.49
CA GLU A 22 -3.97 -2.21 -4.47
C GLU A 22 -3.19 -1.75 -3.24
N MET A 23 -2.54 -0.59 -3.35
CA MET A 23 -1.81 0.08 -2.28
C MET A 23 -2.11 1.58 -2.32
N VAL A 24 -2.31 2.21 -1.18
CA VAL A 24 -2.50 3.65 -1.04
C VAL A 24 -1.19 4.34 -0.69
N PHE A 25 -0.71 5.19 -1.60
CA PHE A 25 0.42 6.10 -1.39
C PHE A 25 -0.09 7.53 -1.14
N THR A 26 0.32 8.10 -0.01
CA THR A 26 -0.07 9.45 0.41
C THR A 26 1.14 10.37 0.43
N SER A 27 1.02 11.55 -0.19
CA SER A 27 2.05 12.60 -0.13
C SER A 27 1.41 13.99 -0.09
N TRP A 28 2.21 15.05 -0.24
CA TRP A 28 1.89 16.45 -0.09
C TRP A 28 1.06 17.06 -1.23
N GLY A 29 0.73 16.29 -2.27
CA GLY A 29 0.05 16.81 -3.46
C GLY A 29 0.95 17.63 -4.37
N GLY A 30 0.31 18.29 -5.35
CA GLY A 30 0.96 19.19 -6.31
C GLY A 30 2.10 18.53 -7.09
N THR A 31 3.08 19.34 -7.48
CA THR A 31 4.19 18.90 -8.33
C THR A 31 5.10 17.86 -7.67
N THR A 32 5.17 17.83 -6.34
CA THR A 32 5.90 16.81 -5.59
C THR A 32 5.29 15.44 -5.82
N GLN A 33 3.99 15.29 -5.57
CA GLN A 33 3.31 14.01 -5.75
C GLN A 33 3.19 13.61 -7.22
N GLU A 34 3.10 14.57 -8.15
CA GLU A 34 3.20 14.30 -9.59
C GLU A 34 4.56 13.67 -9.94
N ALA A 35 5.66 14.22 -9.41
CA ALA A 35 7.00 13.68 -9.64
C ALA A 35 7.17 12.27 -9.05
N GLN A 36 6.65 12.03 -7.85
CA GLN A 36 6.65 10.71 -7.22
C GLN A 36 5.77 9.71 -7.97
N THR A 37 4.61 10.13 -8.47
CA THR A 37 3.74 9.29 -9.31
C THR A 37 4.49 8.83 -10.55
N LYS A 38 5.16 9.75 -11.25
CA LYS A 38 5.91 9.43 -12.46
C LYS A 38 7.16 8.56 -12.19
N SER A 39 7.86 8.82 -11.09
CA SER A 39 9.18 8.25 -10.85
C SER A 39 9.15 6.98 -10.00
N TRP A 40 8.13 6.81 -9.16
CA TRP A 40 8.03 5.72 -8.20
C TRP A 40 6.77 4.87 -8.45
N ALA A 41 5.58 5.49 -8.39
CA ALA A 41 4.32 4.75 -8.45
C ALA A 41 4.12 4.05 -9.80
N ALA A 42 4.23 4.77 -10.92
CA ALA A 42 4.00 4.18 -12.25
C ALA A 42 5.02 3.07 -12.60
N PRO A 43 6.33 3.22 -12.33
CA PRO A 43 7.28 2.11 -12.49
C PRO A 43 6.99 0.91 -11.57
N PHE A 44 6.53 1.15 -10.34
CA PHE A 44 6.12 0.09 -9.42
C PHE A 44 4.89 -0.67 -9.96
N GLU A 45 3.83 0.04 -10.36
CA GLU A 45 2.64 -0.57 -10.98
C GLU A 45 3.02 -1.41 -12.19
N ALA A 46 3.88 -0.89 -13.07
CA ALA A 46 4.31 -1.60 -14.27
C ALA A 46 5.14 -2.87 -13.98
N SER A 47 5.92 -2.86 -12.89
CA SER A 47 6.81 -3.96 -12.54
C SER A 47 6.10 -5.08 -11.78
N TYR A 48 5.14 -4.72 -10.92
CA TYR A 48 4.52 -5.66 -9.98
C TYR A 48 3.04 -5.91 -10.24
N GLY A 49 2.39 -5.12 -11.10
CA GLY A 49 0.96 -5.24 -11.38
C GLY A 49 0.05 -4.82 -10.22
N ILE A 50 0.62 -4.25 -9.16
CA ILE A 50 -0.11 -3.74 -7.98
C ILE A 50 -0.51 -2.29 -8.29
N LYS A 51 -1.79 -1.97 -8.17
CA LYS A 51 -2.28 -0.60 -8.40
C LYS A 51 -1.88 0.31 -7.23
N VAL A 52 -1.37 1.50 -7.53
CA VAL A 52 -1.05 2.52 -6.52
C VAL A 52 -2.11 3.62 -6.59
N LEU A 53 -2.99 3.63 -5.59
CA LEU A 53 -3.95 4.71 -5.36
C LEU A 53 -3.22 5.89 -4.71
N GLN A 54 -3.56 7.11 -5.14
CA GLN A 54 -2.98 8.34 -4.61
C GLN A 54 -3.97 8.99 -3.64
N ASP A 55 -3.54 9.29 -2.41
CA ASP A 55 -4.28 10.16 -1.48
C ASP A 55 -3.36 11.34 -1.07
N GLY A 56 -3.94 12.37 -0.46
CA GLY A 56 -3.20 13.54 -0.01
C GLY A 56 -4.10 14.78 0.17
N PRO A 57 -3.53 15.87 0.71
CA PRO A 57 -2.16 15.97 1.22
C PRO A 57 -1.94 15.15 2.51
N THR A 58 -0.69 14.79 2.80
CA THR A 58 -0.31 14.21 4.09
C THR A 58 -0.83 15.08 5.24
N ASP A 59 -1.53 14.45 6.18
CA ASP A 59 -2.05 15.09 7.39
C ASP A 59 -1.73 14.21 8.60
N TYR A 60 -0.95 14.78 9.53
CA TYR A 60 -0.47 14.06 10.71
C TYR A 60 -1.55 13.75 11.74
N GLY A 61 -2.60 14.59 11.81
CA GLY A 61 -3.77 14.32 12.64
C GLY A 61 -4.57 13.15 12.10
N LYS A 62 -4.82 13.11 10.78
CA LYS A 62 -5.47 12.00 10.08
C LYS A 62 -4.67 10.71 10.22
N LEU A 63 -3.35 10.76 10.00
CA LEU A 63 -2.46 9.60 10.21
C LEU A 63 -2.61 9.03 11.61
N LYS A 64 -2.45 9.87 12.64
CA LYS A 64 -2.55 9.44 14.03
C LYS A 64 -3.95 8.90 14.35
N ALA A 65 -5.00 9.58 13.93
CA ALA A 65 -6.38 9.16 14.17
C ALA A 65 -6.72 7.81 13.53
N MET A 66 -6.20 7.54 12.33
CA MET A 66 -6.38 6.25 11.66
C MET A 66 -5.70 5.11 12.42
N VAL A 67 -4.46 5.32 12.89
CA VAL A 67 -3.72 4.31 13.66
C VAL A 67 -4.38 4.07 15.01
N GLU A 68 -4.66 5.13 15.78
CA GLU A 68 -5.30 5.01 17.10
C GLU A 68 -6.72 4.45 17.01
N GLY A 69 -7.44 4.77 15.93
CA GLY A 69 -8.78 4.27 15.65
C GLY A 69 -8.83 2.87 15.04
N GLY A 70 -7.68 2.25 14.72
CA GLY A 70 -7.60 0.93 14.09
C GLY A 70 -8.23 0.84 12.70
N SER A 71 -8.39 1.98 12.02
CA SER A 71 -9.02 2.09 10.70
C SER A 71 -8.02 2.72 9.72
N VAL A 72 -6.91 2.01 9.50
CA VAL A 72 -5.80 2.47 8.65
C VAL A 72 -6.19 2.31 7.18
N ALA A 73 -6.17 3.42 6.44
CA ALA A 73 -6.44 3.46 5.01
C ALA A 73 -5.20 3.85 4.17
N TRP A 74 -4.10 4.23 4.81
CA TRP A 74 -2.84 4.60 4.14
C TRP A 74 -1.80 3.52 4.39
N ASP A 75 -1.20 3.01 3.31
CA ASP A 75 -0.17 1.98 3.39
C ASP A 75 1.24 2.59 3.44
N VAL A 76 1.49 3.60 2.60
CA VAL A 76 2.78 4.32 2.54
C VAL A 76 2.52 5.82 2.56
N VAL A 77 3.19 6.54 3.47
CA VAL A 77 3.01 7.97 3.65
C VAL A 77 4.34 8.69 3.56
N ASP A 78 4.44 9.68 2.68
CA ASP A 78 5.54 10.63 2.61
C ASP A 78 5.37 11.68 3.71
N VAL A 79 6.39 11.79 4.57
CA VAL A 79 6.41 12.62 5.78
C VAL A 79 7.79 13.26 5.96
N GLU A 80 7.85 14.37 6.71
CA GLU A 80 9.16 14.92 7.09
C GLU A 80 9.87 14.05 8.14
N MET A 81 11.21 14.14 8.14
CA MET A 81 12.08 13.32 8.99
C MET A 81 11.82 13.49 10.49
N ASP A 82 11.59 14.72 10.94
CA ASP A 82 11.30 15.02 12.34
C ASP A 82 9.99 14.39 12.79
N PHE A 83 8.96 14.42 11.94
CA PHE A 83 7.72 13.69 12.18
C PHE A 83 7.94 12.17 12.19
N ALA A 84 8.63 11.60 11.21
CA ALA A 84 8.89 10.16 11.14
C ALA A 84 9.55 9.62 12.42
N ILE A 85 10.56 10.33 12.93
CA ILE A 85 11.26 9.95 14.18
C ILE A 85 10.31 9.98 15.37
N LYS A 86 9.42 10.98 15.46
CA LYS A 86 8.43 11.07 16.54
C LYS A 86 7.37 9.99 16.42
N ALA A 87 6.81 9.79 15.23
CA ALA A 87 5.78 8.80 14.94
C ALA A 87 6.27 7.36 15.23
N ALA A 88 7.52 7.04 14.87
CA ALA A 88 8.13 5.77 15.21
C ALA A 88 8.24 5.55 16.73
N LYS A 89 8.66 6.57 17.49
CA LYS A 89 8.72 6.51 18.97
C LYS A 89 7.34 6.37 19.61
N ASP A 90 6.32 6.91 18.98
CA ASP A 90 4.93 6.84 19.43
C ASP A 90 4.23 5.54 19.01
N GLY A 91 4.89 4.67 18.24
CA GLY A 91 4.30 3.42 17.75
C GLY A 91 3.27 3.63 16.64
N LEU A 92 3.38 4.72 15.89
CA LEU A 92 2.47 5.05 14.78
C LEU A 92 2.91 4.48 13.43
N LEU A 93 4.10 3.88 13.35
CA LEU A 93 4.70 3.34 12.13
C LEU A 93 5.12 1.90 12.35
N GLU A 94 4.92 1.06 11.33
CA GLU A 94 5.48 -0.29 11.29
C GLU A 94 7.00 -0.24 11.08
N PRO A 95 7.79 -1.15 11.68
CA PRO A 95 9.22 -1.22 11.42
C PRO A 95 9.50 -1.66 9.98
N ILE A 96 10.50 -1.07 9.35
CA ILE A 96 10.95 -1.46 8.01
C ILE A 96 11.60 -2.85 8.05
N ASP A 97 11.15 -3.75 7.18
CA ASP A 97 11.81 -5.03 6.96
C ASP A 97 13.04 -4.85 6.07
N PHE A 98 14.22 -4.87 6.70
CA PHE A 98 15.50 -4.73 6.00
C PHE A 98 15.94 -5.97 5.21
N ASN A 99 15.17 -7.07 5.25
CA ASN A 99 15.34 -8.16 4.29
C ASN A 99 14.75 -7.80 2.92
N VAL A 100 13.76 -6.88 2.90
CA VAL A 100 13.13 -6.37 1.68
C VAL A 100 13.77 -5.07 1.23
N VAL A 101 14.15 -4.19 2.15
CA VAL A 101 14.85 -2.92 1.88
C VAL A 101 16.32 -3.04 2.31
N PRO A 102 17.26 -3.38 1.40
CA PRO A 102 18.64 -3.62 1.81
C PRO A 102 19.30 -2.33 2.30
N LYS A 103 19.82 -2.33 3.53
CA LYS A 103 20.54 -1.15 4.09
C LYS A 103 21.74 -0.72 3.26
N ALA A 104 22.34 -1.63 2.50
CA ALA A 104 23.47 -1.35 1.62
C ALA A 104 23.12 -0.38 0.48
N ASP A 105 21.84 -0.28 0.11
CA ASP A 105 21.35 0.60 -0.96
C ASP A 105 20.95 1.99 -0.43
N LEU A 106 20.98 2.18 0.89
CA LEU A 106 20.59 3.41 1.56
C LEU A 106 21.82 4.22 1.98
N ASP A 107 21.67 5.55 2.03
CA ASP A 107 22.71 6.41 2.59
C ASP A 107 22.92 6.06 4.07
N PRO A 108 24.16 5.73 4.50
CA PRO A 108 24.43 5.29 5.86
C PRO A 108 23.93 6.25 6.95
N ARG A 109 23.83 7.55 6.63
CA ARG A 109 23.31 8.58 7.55
C ARG A 109 21.86 8.34 7.99
N PHE A 110 21.09 7.53 7.27
CA PHE A 110 19.68 7.27 7.53
C PHE A 110 19.39 5.81 7.92
N THR A 111 20.40 5.03 8.29
CA THR A 111 20.25 3.57 8.54
C THR A 111 20.68 3.12 9.94
N THR A 112 21.16 4.06 10.77
CA THR A 112 21.68 3.83 12.13
C THR A 112 20.60 3.81 13.18
#